data_AF-I3VYD2-F1
#
_entry.id   AF-I3VYD2-F1
#
_cell.length_a   1.000
_cell.length_b   1.000
_cell.length_c   1.000
_cell.angle_alpha   90.00
_cell.angle_beta   90.00
_cell.angle_gamma   90.00
#
_symmetry.space_group_name_H-M   'P 1'
#
loop_
_entity.id
_entity.type
_entity.pdbx_description
1 polymer ?
#
loop_
_entity_poly.entity_id
_entity_poly.type
_entity_poly.pdbx_seq_one_letter_code
_entity_poly.pdbx_strand_id
1 'polypeptide(L)'
;MSDYKSSFTLELKKMDVYLEKELTEKTGRIAILMLILLLPSFFVKEFAILFLSSSLLIYDIRHQNAELLYSLPFSKKELFNFNLIFLCLAVFATSAFGEILLGNTIIEKLDFILRSLILIFSIFGIQIILSEFNVDAVVFSFIAVIFDAILGNFGTPDINSSNFNPYSLISFSKQGNLAMSLVFSILICFISYLVYTRKDGENHHESFGSNKFKQTN
;
A
#
# COMPACT_ATOMS: atom_id res chain seq x y z
N MET A 1 7.72 -7.23 -32.00
CA MET A 1 7.34 -5.84 -31.67
C MET A 1 5.82 -5.60 -31.68
N SER A 2 5.03 -6.34 -32.49
CA SER A 2 3.55 -6.31 -32.46
C SER A 2 2.93 -6.94 -31.21
N ASP A 3 3.49 -8.05 -30.70
CA ASP A 3 2.93 -8.77 -29.54
C ASP A 3 3.06 -8.03 -28.20
N TYR A 4 4.10 -7.22 -28.02
CA TYR A 4 4.25 -6.44 -26.80
C TYR A 4 3.18 -5.35 -26.69
N LYS A 5 2.81 -4.73 -27.83
CA LYS A 5 1.79 -3.70 -27.89
C LYS A 5 0.39 -4.26 -27.61
N SER A 6 0.10 -5.48 -28.08
CA SER A 6 -1.18 -6.15 -27.78
C SER A 6 -1.26 -6.58 -26.31
N SER A 7 -0.18 -7.14 -25.74
CA SER A 7 -0.10 -7.52 -24.32
C SER A 7 -0.26 -6.33 -23.39
N PHE A 8 0.45 -5.23 -23.65
CA PHE A 8 0.35 -4.01 -22.84
C PHE A 8 -1.06 -3.39 -22.90
N THR A 9 -1.68 -3.39 -24.08
CA THR A 9 -3.06 -2.90 -24.25
C THR A 9 -4.07 -3.76 -23.49
N LEU A 10 -3.83 -5.08 -23.39
CA LEU A 10 -4.64 -5.99 -22.59
C LEU A 10 -4.51 -5.68 -21.10
N GLU A 11 -3.29 -5.46 -20.60
CA GLU A 11 -3.03 -5.10 -19.19
C GLU A 11 -3.69 -3.77 -18.81
N LEU A 12 -3.64 -2.76 -19.69
CA LEU A 12 -4.35 -1.50 -19.47
C LEU A 12 -5.86 -1.68 -19.37
N LYS A 13 -6.47 -2.46 -20.30
CA LYS A 13 -7.90 -2.77 -20.21
C LYS A 13 -8.27 -3.49 -18.92
N LYS A 14 -7.42 -4.41 -18.47
CA LYS A 14 -7.59 -5.11 -17.20
C LYS A 14 -7.55 -4.15 -16.01
N MET A 15 -6.59 -3.23 -16.01
CA MET A 15 -6.47 -2.20 -14.98
C MET A 15 -7.69 -1.28 -14.99
N ASP A 16 -8.16 -0.83 -16.15
CA ASP A 16 -9.36 0.02 -16.28
C ASP A 16 -10.59 -0.66 -15.66
N VAL A 17 -10.83 -1.93 -15.99
CA VAL A 17 -11.94 -2.71 -15.42
C VAL A 17 -11.81 -2.86 -13.90
N TYR A 18 -10.60 -3.12 -13.40
CA TYR A 18 -10.34 -3.20 -11.96
C TYR A 18 -10.64 -1.86 -11.26
N LEU A 19 -10.16 -0.75 -11.81
CA LEU A 19 -10.37 0.57 -11.22
C LEU A 19 -11.83 1.01 -11.29
N GLU A 20 -12.53 0.73 -12.39
CA GLU A 20 -13.96 1.01 -12.51
C GLU A 20 -14.77 0.27 -11.43
N LYS A 21 -14.45 -1.01 -11.21
CA LYS A 21 -15.04 -1.80 -10.13
C LYS A 21 -14.78 -1.18 -8.76
N GLU A 22 -13.52 -0.95 -8.41
CA GLU A 22 -13.13 -0.39 -7.10
C GLU A 22 -13.76 0.98 -6.86
N LEU A 23 -13.72 1.85 -7.87
CA LEU A 23 -14.29 3.19 -7.79
C LEU A 23 -15.80 3.15 -7.66
N THR A 24 -16.51 2.20 -8.28
CA THR A 24 -17.97 2.10 -8.20
C THR A 24 -18.43 1.52 -6.87
N GLU A 25 -17.77 0.47 -6.37
CA GLU A 25 -18.15 -0.19 -5.12
C GLU A 25 -17.76 0.66 -3.89
N LYS A 26 -16.69 1.45 -3.99
CA LYS A 26 -16.09 2.16 -2.86
C LYS A 26 -16.04 3.68 -3.06
N THR A 27 -16.83 4.23 -4.00
CA THR A 27 -16.77 5.66 -4.42
C THR A 27 -16.78 6.62 -3.24
N GLY A 28 -17.74 6.46 -2.32
CA GLY A 28 -17.91 7.39 -1.20
C GLY A 28 -16.70 7.42 -0.28
N ARG A 29 -16.15 6.25 0.07
CA ARG A 29 -14.96 6.14 0.93
C ARG A 29 -13.73 6.72 0.24
N ILE A 30 -13.51 6.36 -1.02
CA ILE A 30 -12.37 6.86 -1.81
C ILE A 30 -12.47 8.38 -1.98
N ALA A 31 -13.64 8.92 -2.31
CA ALA A 31 -13.82 10.36 -2.50
C ALA A 31 -13.52 11.17 -1.23
N ILE A 32 -14.02 10.72 -0.07
CA ILE A 32 -13.74 11.37 1.22
C ILE A 32 -12.23 11.32 1.52
N LEU A 33 -11.60 10.15 1.35
CA LEU A 33 -10.17 10.00 1.62
C LEU A 33 -9.29 10.80 0.65
N MET A 34 -9.68 10.91 -0.62
CA MET A 34 -9.02 11.77 -1.61
C MET A 34 -9.11 13.24 -1.25
N LEU A 35 -10.26 13.70 -0.71
CA LEU A 35 -10.43 15.07 -0.24
C LEU A 35 -9.52 15.36 0.97
N ILE A 36 -9.44 14.43 1.92
CA ILE A 36 -8.54 14.55 3.08
C ILE A 36 -7.08 14.55 2.62
N LEU A 37 -6.73 13.70 1.66
CA LEU A 37 -5.39 13.57 1.09
C LEU A 37 -4.93 14.85 0.34
N LEU A 38 -5.86 15.71 -0.08
CA LEU A 38 -5.56 17.00 -0.70
C LEU A 38 -4.96 18.02 0.28
N LEU A 39 -5.22 17.84 1.59
CA LEU A 39 -4.69 18.75 2.61
C LEU A 39 -3.14 18.64 2.64
N PRO A 40 -2.41 19.76 2.52
CA PRO A 40 -0.94 19.77 2.46
C PRO A 40 -0.33 19.67 3.88
N SER A 41 -0.79 18.69 4.66
CA SER A 41 -0.25 18.37 5.98
C SER A 41 0.25 16.94 5.97
N PHE A 42 1.55 16.77 6.23
CA PHE A 42 2.19 15.46 6.21
C PHE A 42 1.54 14.48 7.20
N PHE A 43 1.23 14.95 8.41
CA PHE A 43 0.51 14.17 9.42
C PHE A 43 -0.87 13.74 8.91
N VAL A 44 -1.65 14.65 8.31
CA VAL A 44 -2.97 14.30 7.79
C VAL A 44 -2.87 13.29 6.65
N LYS A 45 -1.85 13.43 5.78
CA LYS A 45 -1.59 12.50 4.68
C LYS A 45 -1.23 11.11 5.17
N GLU A 46 -0.45 10.98 6.24
CA GLU A 46 -0.10 9.69 6.84
C GLU A 46 -1.36 8.90 7.22
N PHE A 47 -2.32 9.54 7.90
CA PHE A 47 -3.60 8.91 8.23
C PHE A 47 -4.45 8.63 6.98
N ALA A 48 -4.54 9.60 6.06
CA ALA A 48 -5.31 9.42 4.83
C ALA A 48 -4.78 8.24 4.00
N ILE A 49 -3.45 8.11 3.87
CA ILE A 49 -2.77 7.00 3.19
C ILE A 49 -3.08 5.68 3.89
N LEU A 50 -2.98 5.63 5.22
CA LEU A 50 -3.30 4.42 5.99
C LEU A 50 -4.71 3.92 5.73
N PHE A 51 -5.71 4.81 5.80
CA PHE A 51 -7.10 4.43 5.57
C PHE A 51 -7.40 4.15 4.09
N LEU A 52 -6.82 4.92 3.17
CA LEU A 52 -7.01 4.73 1.73
C LEU A 52 -6.44 3.40 1.26
N SER A 53 -5.19 3.10 1.63
CA SER A 53 -4.55 1.82 1.34
C SER A 53 -5.39 0.66 1.88
N SER A 54 -5.88 0.77 3.13
CA SER A 54 -6.70 -0.28 3.73
C SER A 54 -8.08 -0.49 3.08
N SER A 55 -8.61 0.53 2.40
CA SER A 55 -9.96 0.51 1.83
C SER A 55 -10.02 -0.21 0.48
N LEU A 56 -8.88 -0.43 -0.18
CA LEU A 56 -8.82 -1.05 -1.50
C LEU A 56 -8.54 -2.56 -1.39
N LEU A 57 -7.43 -3.05 -1.94
CA LEU A 57 -7.08 -4.48 -1.99
C LEU A 57 -7.08 -5.15 -0.61
N ILE A 58 -6.60 -4.44 0.42
CA ILE A 58 -6.56 -4.94 1.80
C ILE A 58 -7.96 -5.21 2.36
N TYR A 59 -8.96 -4.41 1.99
CA TYR A 59 -10.35 -4.66 2.37
C TYR A 59 -10.84 -5.97 1.77
N ASP A 60 -10.51 -6.24 0.51
CA ASP A 60 -10.99 -7.43 -0.20
C ASP A 60 -10.28 -8.71 0.25
N ILE A 61 -8.99 -8.63 0.58
CA ILE A 61 -8.23 -9.72 1.22
C ILE A 61 -8.90 -10.10 2.56
N ARG A 62 -9.20 -9.10 3.40
CA ARG A 62 -9.76 -9.33 4.75
C ARG A 62 -11.17 -9.90 4.75
N HIS A 63 -12.01 -9.51 3.81
CA HIS A 63 -13.41 -9.94 3.77
C HIS A 63 -13.63 -11.18 2.89
N GLN A 64 -12.56 -11.88 2.49
CA GLN A 64 -12.60 -13.04 1.58
C GLN A 64 -13.27 -12.76 0.21
N ASN A 65 -13.57 -11.50 -0.10
CA ASN A 65 -14.01 -11.06 -1.42
C ASN A 65 -12.90 -11.19 -2.48
N ALA A 66 -11.67 -11.50 -2.06
CA ALA A 66 -10.59 -11.90 -2.95
C ALA A 66 -11.02 -13.06 -3.87
N GLU A 67 -11.86 -14.00 -3.42
CA GLU A 67 -12.40 -15.09 -4.27
C GLU A 67 -13.31 -14.56 -5.39
N LEU A 68 -14.06 -13.48 -5.16
CA LEU A 68 -14.83 -12.74 -6.18
C LEU A 68 -13.95 -11.84 -7.07
N LEU A 69 -12.69 -11.59 -6.69
CA LEU A 69 -11.69 -10.94 -7.54
C LEU A 69 -10.86 -11.96 -8.34
N TYR A 70 -10.69 -13.19 -7.83
CA TYR A 70 -10.12 -14.32 -8.57
C TYR A 70 -11.11 -14.97 -9.54
N SER A 71 -12.41 -14.71 -9.38
CA SER A 71 -13.41 -15.05 -10.40
C SER A 71 -13.28 -14.17 -11.65
N LEU A 72 -12.61 -13.01 -11.52
CA LEU A 72 -12.11 -12.22 -12.64
C LEU A 72 -10.73 -12.75 -13.06
N PRO A 73 -10.34 -12.67 -14.34
CA PRO A 73 -9.09 -13.23 -14.87
C PRO A 73 -7.85 -12.37 -14.49
N PHE A 74 -7.71 -12.04 -13.20
CA PHE A 74 -6.61 -11.30 -12.62
C PHE A 74 -5.71 -12.21 -11.79
N SER A 75 -4.41 -12.12 -12.03
CA SER A 75 -3.39 -12.72 -11.19
C SER A 75 -3.14 -11.89 -9.94
N LYS A 76 -2.67 -12.51 -8.85
CA LYS A 76 -2.21 -11.79 -7.65
C LYS A 76 -1.20 -10.68 -8.00
N LYS A 77 -0.30 -10.95 -8.95
CA LYS A 77 0.69 -9.95 -9.40
C LYS A 77 0.04 -8.72 -10.01
N GLU A 78 -0.96 -8.91 -10.85
CA GLU A 78 -1.72 -7.82 -11.47
C GLU A 78 -2.47 -7.01 -10.41
N LEU A 79 -3.18 -7.67 -9.48
CA LEU A 79 -3.92 -6.99 -8.41
C LEU A 79 -3.03 -6.11 -7.53
N PHE A 80 -1.87 -6.62 -7.12
CA PHE A 80 -0.89 -5.85 -6.36
C PHE A 80 -0.43 -4.60 -7.12
N ASN A 81 -0.03 -4.79 -8.38
CA ASN A 81 0.51 -3.71 -9.21
C ASN A 81 -0.54 -2.66 -9.52
N PHE A 82 -1.77 -3.06 -9.89
CA PHE A 82 -2.86 -2.13 -10.17
C PHE A 82 -3.22 -1.30 -8.94
N ASN A 83 -3.26 -1.92 -7.78
CA ASN A 83 -3.54 -1.21 -6.53
C ASN A 83 -2.44 -0.23 -6.17
N LEU A 84 -1.17 -0.66 -6.25
CA LEU A 84 -0.02 0.20 -5.99
C LEU A 84 0.04 1.38 -6.96
N ILE A 85 -0.17 1.15 -8.26
CA ILE A 85 -0.19 2.21 -9.29
C ILE A 85 -1.30 3.22 -8.97
N PHE A 86 -2.50 2.76 -8.65
CA PHE A 86 -3.61 3.64 -8.29
C PHE A 86 -3.29 4.48 -7.06
N LEU A 87 -2.77 3.87 -6.00
CA LEU A 87 -2.38 4.57 -4.77
C LEU A 87 -1.26 5.59 -5.03
N CYS A 88 -0.24 5.23 -5.81
CA CYS A 88 0.83 6.14 -6.19
C CYS A 88 0.30 7.33 -7.00
N LEU A 89 -0.59 7.09 -7.97
CA LEU A 89 -1.21 8.17 -8.76
C LEU A 89 -2.09 9.08 -7.90
N ALA A 90 -2.89 8.51 -7.01
CA ALA A 90 -3.73 9.25 -6.08
C ALA A 90 -2.89 10.15 -5.16
N VAL A 91 -1.85 9.60 -4.54
CA VAL A 91 -0.95 10.34 -3.65
C VAL A 91 -0.14 11.38 -4.42
N PHE A 92 0.35 11.06 -5.61
CA PHE A 92 1.08 11.99 -6.45
C PHE A 92 0.20 13.18 -6.86
N ALA A 93 -0.97 12.91 -7.43
CA ALA A 93 -1.89 13.95 -7.89
C ALA A 93 -2.33 14.86 -6.73
N THR A 94 -2.81 14.29 -5.63
CA THR A 94 -3.27 15.08 -4.47
C THR A 94 -2.14 15.86 -3.79
N SER A 95 -0.92 15.33 -3.75
CA SER A 95 0.25 16.06 -3.22
C SER A 95 0.70 17.17 -4.14
N ALA A 96 0.71 16.94 -5.46
CA ALA A 96 1.00 17.98 -6.44
C ALA A 96 -0.03 19.11 -6.40
N PHE A 97 -1.33 18.78 -6.39
CA PHE A 97 -2.39 19.78 -6.29
C PHE A 97 -2.39 20.53 -4.96
N GLY A 98 -2.22 19.84 -3.84
CA GLY A 98 -2.16 20.47 -2.51
C GLY A 98 -1.01 21.47 -2.39
N GLU A 99 0.18 21.12 -2.87
CA GLU A 99 1.37 21.98 -2.83
C GLU A 99 1.35 23.11 -3.86
N ILE A 100 0.61 22.98 -4.97
CA ILE A 100 0.45 24.09 -5.94
C ILE A 100 -0.22 25.30 -5.27
N LEU A 101 -1.16 25.05 -4.35
CA LEU A 101 -1.87 26.10 -3.61
C LEU A 101 -0.98 26.81 -2.58
N LEU A 102 0.16 26.22 -2.23
CA LEU A 102 1.14 26.81 -1.33
C LEU A 102 2.23 27.53 -2.13
N GLY A 103 2.62 28.71 -1.64
CA GLY A 103 3.66 29.56 -2.23
C GLY A 103 5.09 29.03 -2.12
N ASN A 104 5.26 27.72 -1.93
CA ASN A 104 6.53 27.04 -1.72
C ASN A 104 7.39 27.02 -3.00
N THR A 105 8.70 26.81 -2.83
CA THR A 105 9.63 26.63 -3.94
C THR A 105 9.43 25.27 -4.63
N ILE A 106 9.84 25.14 -5.90
CA ILE A 106 9.71 23.87 -6.66
C ILE A 106 10.40 22.71 -5.93
N ILE A 107 11.53 22.97 -5.27
CA ILE A 107 12.30 21.96 -4.55
C ILE A 107 11.51 21.43 -3.35
N GLU A 108 10.89 22.31 -2.56
CA GLU A 108 10.05 21.93 -1.43
C GLU A 108 8.80 21.14 -1.87
N LYS A 109 8.23 21.49 -3.03
CA LYS A 109 7.10 20.75 -3.60
C LYS A 109 7.49 19.32 -3.99
N LEU A 110 8.64 19.15 -4.63
CA LEU A 110 9.16 17.84 -4.99
C LEU A 110 9.55 17.01 -3.76
N ASP A 111 10.14 17.67 -2.75
CA ASP A 111 10.46 17.07 -1.45
C ASP A 111 9.20 16.49 -0.81
N PHE A 112 8.14 17.29 -0.71
CA PHE A 112 6.87 16.86 -0.11
C PHE A 112 6.18 15.70 -0.87
N ILE A 113 6.21 15.73 -2.20
CA ILE A 113 5.71 14.62 -3.03
C ILE A 113 6.52 13.35 -2.75
N LEU A 114 7.85 13.46 -2.71
CA LEU A 114 8.71 12.31 -2.43
C LEU A 114 8.46 11.74 -1.03
N ARG A 115 8.32 12.60 -0.02
CA ARG A 115 7.96 12.18 1.35
C ARG A 115 6.65 11.42 1.39
N SER A 116 5.65 11.87 0.62
CA SER A 116 4.35 11.21 0.51
C SER A 116 4.45 9.86 -0.19
N LEU A 117 5.33 9.73 -1.19
CA LEU A 117 5.61 8.45 -1.86
C LEU A 117 6.33 7.45 -0.94
N ILE A 118 7.25 7.92 -0.10
CA ILE A 118 7.93 7.09 0.92
C ILE A 118 6.89 6.51 1.90
N LEU A 119 5.93 7.31 2.34
CA LEU A 119 4.85 6.87 3.22
C LEU A 119 4.00 5.77 2.58
N ILE A 120 3.52 5.98 1.34
CA ILE A 120 2.62 5.00 0.70
C ILE A 120 3.32 3.66 0.49
N PHE A 121 4.59 3.63 0.05
CA PHE A 121 5.32 2.37 -0.13
C PHE A 121 5.44 1.56 1.17
N SER A 122 5.78 2.23 2.28
CA SER A 122 5.88 1.58 3.58
C SER A 122 4.53 1.13 4.12
N ILE A 123 3.54 2.03 4.17
CA ILE A 123 2.23 1.74 4.75
C ILE A 123 1.49 0.66 3.95
N PHE A 124 1.47 0.76 2.63
CA PHE A 124 0.87 -0.27 1.76
C PHE A 124 1.60 -1.60 1.93
N GLY A 125 2.93 -1.59 1.96
CA GLY A 125 3.73 -2.80 2.12
C GLY A 125 3.46 -3.52 3.45
N ILE A 126 3.45 -2.77 4.56
CA ILE A 126 3.13 -3.29 5.90
C ILE A 126 1.70 -3.85 5.93
N GLN A 127 0.72 -3.13 5.37
CA GLN A 127 -0.67 -3.59 5.36
C GLN A 127 -0.86 -4.89 4.59
N ILE A 128 -0.21 -5.05 3.44
CA ILE A 128 -0.26 -6.29 2.66
C ILE A 128 0.37 -7.45 3.44
N ILE A 129 1.54 -7.25 4.04
CA ILE A 129 2.21 -8.28 4.86
C ILE A 129 1.27 -8.73 5.98
N LEU A 130 0.70 -7.80 6.74
CA LEU A 130 -0.21 -8.11 7.85
C LEU A 130 -1.49 -8.81 7.39
N SER A 131 -2.04 -8.42 6.24
CA SER A 131 -3.27 -9.00 5.68
C SER A 131 -3.08 -10.47 5.32
N GLU A 132 -1.93 -10.83 4.74
CA GLU A 132 -1.61 -12.23 4.39
C GLU A 132 -1.44 -13.12 5.63
N PHE A 133 -1.04 -12.56 6.77
CA PHE A 133 -0.93 -13.29 8.04
C PHE A 133 -2.26 -13.38 8.82
N ASN A 134 -3.40 -13.00 8.21
CA ASN A 134 -4.71 -12.95 8.87
C ASN A 134 -4.75 -12.07 10.14
N VAL A 135 -3.86 -11.08 10.21
CA VAL A 135 -3.82 -10.08 11.28
C VAL A 135 -4.68 -8.87 10.85
N ASP A 136 -5.26 -8.12 11.80
CA ASP A 136 -5.96 -6.87 11.45
C ASP A 136 -4.95 -5.84 10.93
N ALA A 137 -4.82 -5.80 9.61
CA ALA A 137 -3.85 -4.95 8.92
C ALA A 137 -4.06 -3.46 9.21
N VAL A 138 -5.28 -3.01 9.49
CA VAL A 138 -5.53 -1.58 9.79
C VAL A 138 -4.99 -1.24 11.15
N VAL A 139 -5.38 -2.00 12.17
CA VAL A 139 -4.97 -1.76 13.56
C VAL A 139 -3.46 -1.91 13.70
N PHE A 140 -2.89 -2.99 13.15
CA PHE A 140 -1.46 -3.23 13.30
C PHE A 140 -0.59 -2.31 12.44
N SER A 141 -1.07 -1.83 11.29
CA SER A 141 -0.34 -0.80 10.54
C SER A 141 -0.39 0.55 11.23
N PHE A 142 -1.50 0.87 11.91
CA PHE A 142 -1.59 2.05 12.76
C PHE A 142 -0.58 2.01 13.90
N ILE A 143 -0.48 0.85 14.56
CA ILE A 143 0.55 0.60 15.58
C ILE A 143 1.95 0.73 14.97
N ALA A 144 2.20 0.15 13.79
CA ALA A 144 3.50 0.22 13.12
C ALA A 144 3.91 1.67 12.79
N VAL A 145 2.97 2.50 12.34
CA VAL A 145 3.20 3.95 12.12
C VAL A 145 3.60 4.65 13.42
N ILE A 146 2.88 4.40 14.52
CA ILE A 146 3.22 4.98 15.83
C ILE A 146 4.61 4.54 16.28
N PHE A 147 4.93 3.25 16.15
CA PHE A 147 6.26 2.73 16.51
C PHE A 147 7.36 3.35 15.65
N ASP A 148 7.17 3.46 14.33
CA ASP A 148 8.14 4.10 13.45
C ASP A 148 8.36 5.57 13.83
N ALA A 149 7.29 6.31 14.12
CA ALA A 149 7.38 7.69 14.56
C ALA A 149 8.12 7.85 15.90
N ILE A 150 7.87 6.96 16.88
CA ILE A 150 8.56 6.99 18.18
C ILE A 150 10.05 6.65 18.00
N LEU A 151 10.35 5.53 17.33
CA LEU A 151 11.72 5.07 17.12
C LEU A 151 12.51 6.04 16.24
N GLY A 152 11.88 6.65 15.24
CA GLY A 152 12.48 7.63 14.35
C GLY A 152 12.79 8.96 15.04
N ASN A 153 11.99 9.37 16.03
CA ASN A 153 12.22 10.60 16.79
C ASN A 153 13.13 10.43 18.02
N PHE A 154 13.53 9.20 18.35
CA PHE A 154 14.42 8.96 19.48
C PHE A 154 15.86 9.38 19.12
N GLY A 155 16.34 10.54 19.56
CA GLY A 155 17.68 11.04 19.20
C GLY A 155 17.69 11.92 17.95
N THR A 156 18.81 11.97 17.23
CA THR A 156 18.98 12.85 16.04
C THR A 156 19.49 12.08 14.81
N PRO A 157 19.09 12.47 13.59
CA PRO A 157 19.65 11.94 12.35
C PRO A 157 21.08 12.42 12.06
N ASP A 158 21.61 13.38 12.82
CA ASP A 158 22.98 13.89 12.61
C ASP A 158 24.04 12.86 13.05
N ILE A 159 24.80 12.37 12.06
CA ILE A 159 25.86 11.36 12.22
C ILE A 159 26.97 11.85 13.16
N ASN A 160 27.18 13.16 13.29
CA ASN A 160 28.23 13.73 14.14
C ASN A 160 27.76 13.96 15.59
N SER A 161 26.50 13.70 15.90
CA SER A 161 25.96 13.92 17.23
C SER A 161 26.24 12.75 18.17
N SER A 162 26.47 13.04 19.45
CA SER A 162 26.57 12.04 20.52
C SER A 162 25.27 11.25 20.75
N ASN A 163 24.14 11.74 20.23
CA ASN A 163 22.83 11.07 20.33
C ASN A 163 22.30 10.64 18.95
N PHE A 164 23.22 10.24 18.06
CA PHE A 164 22.90 9.76 16.72
C PHE A 164 22.01 8.52 16.77
N ASN A 165 20.88 8.58 16.05
CA ASN A 165 19.97 7.47 15.85
C ASN A 165 19.96 7.03 14.39
N PRO A 166 20.57 5.89 14.04
CA PRO A 166 20.60 5.41 12.67
C PRO A 166 19.21 5.04 12.13
N TYR A 167 18.26 4.65 12.99
CA TYR A 167 16.89 4.33 12.57
C TYR A 167 16.17 5.56 12.00
N SER A 168 16.44 6.75 12.53
CA SER A 168 15.86 8.00 12.04
C SER A 168 16.17 8.28 10.56
N LEU A 169 17.25 7.69 10.01
CA LEU A 169 17.63 7.81 8.61
C LEU A 169 16.77 6.98 7.67
N ILE A 170 16.22 5.85 8.13
CA ILE A 170 15.42 4.92 7.32
C ILE A 170 13.92 4.96 7.66
N SER A 171 13.55 5.55 8.80
CA SER A 171 12.16 5.72 9.24
C SER A 171 11.32 6.38 8.16
N PHE A 172 10.14 5.81 7.88
CA PHE A 172 9.23 6.33 6.86
C PHE A 172 8.33 7.45 7.39
N SER A 173 8.16 7.61 8.71
CA SER A 173 7.45 8.72 9.34
C SER A 173 8.39 9.91 9.63
N LYS A 174 9.60 9.67 10.16
CA LYS A 174 10.57 10.75 10.45
C LYS A 174 11.30 11.23 9.19
N GLN A 175 11.70 10.30 8.34
CA GLN A 175 12.43 10.55 7.09
C GLN A 175 13.64 11.50 7.26
N GLY A 176 14.54 11.15 8.18
CA GLY A 176 15.74 11.95 8.46
C GLY A 176 16.71 12.01 7.28
N ASN A 177 16.74 10.97 6.44
CA ASN A 177 17.40 10.98 5.14
C ASN A 177 16.45 10.42 4.09
N LEU A 178 15.98 11.26 3.18
CA LEU A 178 14.97 10.89 2.19
C LEU A 178 15.39 9.73 1.28
N ALA A 179 16.65 9.69 0.88
CA ALA A 179 17.15 8.64 0.00
C ALA A 179 17.15 7.28 0.73
N MET A 180 17.63 7.25 1.98
CA MET A 180 17.65 6.04 2.80
C MET A 180 16.24 5.57 3.17
N SER A 181 15.35 6.48 3.56
CA SER A 181 13.93 6.17 3.80
C SER A 181 13.24 5.64 2.53
N LEU A 182 13.53 6.21 1.35
CA LEU A 182 12.97 5.72 0.10
C LEU A 182 13.43 4.29 -0.22
N VAL A 183 14.73 4.02 -0.12
CA VAL A 183 15.27 2.67 -0.33
C VAL A 183 14.61 1.68 0.62
N PHE A 184 14.48 2.04 1.90
CA PHE A 184 13.89 1.17 2.90
C PHE A 184 12.38 0.94 2.66
N SER A 185 11.62 1.98 2.33
CA SER A 185 10.21 1.86 1.96
C SER A 185 9.98 0.99 0.71
N ILE A 186 10.82 1.14 -0.31
CA ILE A 186 10.78 0.28 -1.51
C ILE A 186 11.07 -1.18 -1.13
N LEU A 187 12.03 -1.41 -0.23
CA LEU A 187 12.37 -2.75 0.26
C LEU A 187 11.18 -3.39 1.00
N ILE A 188 10.50 -2.63 1.87
CA ILE A 188 9.26 -3.07 2.54
C ILE A 188 8.18 -3.45 1.50
N CYS A 189 7.95 -2.58 0.52
CA CYS A 189 6.98 -2.82 -0.55
C CYS A 189 7.37 -4.02 -1.45
N PHE A 190 8.66 -4.24 -1.68
CA PHE A 190 9.14 -5.39 -2.44
C PHE A 190 8.97 -6.70 -1.65
N ILE A 191 9.26 -6.71 -0.35
CA ILE A 191 8.98 -7.85 0.52
C ILE A 191 7.48 -8.16 0.52
N SER A 192 6.62 -7.14 0.60
CA SER A 192 5.17 -7.36 0.58
C SER A 192 4.69 -7.96 -0.74
N TYR A 193 5.26 -7.54 -1.88
CA TYR A 193 5.02 -8.16 -3.18
C TYR A 193 5.40 -9.64 -3.17
N LEU A 194 6.58 -9.99 -2.64
CA LEU A 194 7.02 -11.38 -2.55
C LEU A 194 6.11 -12.20 -1.64
N VAL A 195 5.67 -11.66 -0.51
CA VAL A 195 4.76 -12.34 0.42
C VAL A 195 3.39 -12.56 -0.23
N TYR A 196 2.80 -11.52 -0.82
CA TYR A 196 1.48 -11.59 -1.44
C TYR A 196 1.43 -12.54 -2.65
N THR A 197 2.51 -12.59 -3.43
CA THR A 197 2.58 -13.43 -4.64
C THR A 197 3.05 -14.85 -4.37
N ARG A 198 3.37 -15.20 -3.12
CA ARG A 198 3.64 -16.60 -2.75
C ARG A 198 2.43 -17.47 -3.02
N LYS A 199 2.72 -18.68 -3.48
CA LYS A 199 1.79 -19.63 -4.08
C LYS A 199 1.08 -20.50 -3.03
N ASP A 200 0.77 -19.96 -1.85
CA ASP A 200 0.25 -20.73 -0.71
C ASP A 200 -1.27 -20.98 -0.79
N GLY A 201 -1.82 -21.20 -1.98
CA GLY A 201 -3.29 -21.32 -2.15
C GLY A 201 -3.79 -22.19 -3.30
N GLU A 202 -2.94 -22.93 -4.01
CA GLU A 202 -3.42 -23.97 -4.95
C GLU A 202 -3.59 -25.35 -4.28
N ASN A 203 -3.23 -25.52 -3.00
CA ASN A 203 -3.34 -26.80 -2.31
C ASN A 203 -3.67 -26.61 -0.81
N HIS A 204 -4.93 -26.36 -0.47
CA HIS A 204 -5.49 -26.74 0.84
C HIS A 204 -7.02 -26.94 0.80
N HIS A 205 -7.53 -27.50 -0.28
CA HIS A 205 -8.94 -27.93 -0.39
C HIS A 205 -9.10 -29.42 -0.72
N GLU A 206 -8.22 -30.29 -0.24
CA GLU A 206 -8.47 -31.74 -0.20
C GLU A 206 -7.84 -32.37 1.04
N SER A 207 -8.55 -32.38 2.19
CA SER A 207 -8.39 -33.43 3.23
C SER A 207 -9.40 -33.37 4.39
N PHE A 208 -10.49 -32.59 4.33
CA PHE A 208 -11.52 -32.64 5.39
C PHE A 208 -12.92 -32.64 4.80
N GLY A 209 -13.30 -33.76 4.17
CA GLY A 209 -14.64 -33.88 3.59
C GLY A 209 -14.95 -35.16 2.83
N SER A 210 -14.38 -36.31 3.19
CA SER A 210 -14.88 -37.60 2.69
C SER A 210 -14.36 -38.75 3.55
N ASN A 211 -15.14 -39.19 4.55
CA ASN A 211 -15.23 -40.58 5.02
C ASN A 211 -16.06 -40.76 6.30
N LYS A 212 -17.28 -40.20 6.38
CA LYS A 212 -18.32 -40.70 7.31
C LYS A 212 -19.72 -40.54 6.73
N PHE A 213 -19.98 -41.19 5.60
CA PHE A 213 -21.32 -41.63 5.23
C PHE A 213 -21.20 -42.96 4.48
N LYS A 214 -21.03 -44.04 5.25
CA LYS A 214 -21.41 -45.41 4.90
C LYS A 214 -21.16 -46.32 6.10
N GLN A 215 -22.20 -46.52 6.89
CA GLN A 215 -22.58 -47.82 7.48
C GLN A 215 -23.89 -47.62 8.24
N THR A 216 -24.97 -47.61 7.49
CA THR A 216 -26.22 -48.25 7.90
C THR A 216 -26.14 -49.70 7.45
N ASN A 217 -26.11 -50.62 8.40
CA ASN A 217 -26.74 -51.94 8.38
C ASN A 217 -26.73 -52.49 9.81
#